data_AF-A0A1I7HG56-F1
#
_entry.id   AF-A0A1I7HG56-F1
#
_cell.length_a   1.000
_cell.length_b   1.000
_cell.length_c   1.000
_cell.angle_alpha   90.00
_cell.angle_beta   90.00
_cell.angle_gamma   90.00
#
_symmetry.space_group_name_H-M   'P 1'
#
loop_
_entity.id
_entity.type
_entity.pdbx_description
1 polymer ?
#
loop_
_entity_poly.entity_id
_entity_poly.type
_entity_poly.pdbx_seq_one_letter_code
_entity_poly.pdbx_strand_id
1 'polypeptide(L)'
;MERFVYFLGNKMAVGLQWWQHLLEVVLPSKISYRIFFVLGSFALVLLLGSVSSVSFGLQFLLLIPIMWLLLVLVAAYYQAKRIRQKERHPFAMVAVSKEKLQLDLLGFDETSQHNFKLLLNGKEVDSPINYTMTNRSMDSSNHRILFFLFDELIEGGIQSLTTEEKKTFFFFLRTSFLMNGQPIKSNTLQTSYSTWKYSLDKKRALEQRFFVQKVLGISPS
;
A
#
# COMPACT_ATOMS: atom_id res chain seq x y z
N MET A 1 -24.39 5.43 -11.20
CA MET A 1 -24.34 5.49 -9.73
C MET A 1 -22.91 5.52 -9.18
N GLU A 2 -21.98 4.71 -9.69
CA GLU A 2 -20.59 4.63 -9.19
C GLU A 2 -19.82 5.96 -9.19
N ARG A 3 -19.98 6.80 -10.22
CA ARG A 3 -19.33 8.12 -10.28
C ARG A 3 -19.82 9.10 -9.20
N PHE A 4 -21.08 8.98 -8.80
CA PHE A 4 -21.66 9.83 -7.75
C PHE A 4 -21.19 9.39 -6.37
N VAL A 5 -21.08 8.06 -6.15
CA VAL A 5 -20.49 7.48 -4.94
C VAL A 5 -19.01 7.84 -4.81
N TYR A 6 -18.26 7.85 -5.91
CA TYR A 6 -16.85 8.24 -5.92
C TYR A 6 -16.65 9.74 -5.66
N PHE A 7 -17.51 10.59 -6.24
CA PHE A 7 -17.47 12.03 -6.03
C PHE A 7 -17.88 12.44 -4.61
N LEU A 8 -18.95 11.84 -4.07
CA LEU A 8 -19.30 11.99 -2.66
C LEU A 8 -18.18 11.47 -1.77
N GLY A 9 -17.62 10.29 -2.06
CA GLY A 9 -16.55 9.69 -1.28
C GLY A 9 -15.29 10.55 -1.23
N ASN A 10 -14.90 11.19 -2.33
CA ASN A 10 -13.71 12.04 -2.37
C ASN A 10 -13.94 13.40 -1.66
N LYS A 11 -15.09 14.04 -1.87
CA LYS A 11 -15.42 15.31 -1.18
C LYS A 11 -15.72 15.11 0.31
N MET A 12 -16.38 14.02 0.68
CA MET A 12 -16.58 13.63 2.08
C MET A 12 -15.27 13.22 2.75
N ALA A 13 -14.34 12.56 2.05
CA ALA A 13 -13.05 12.21 2.62
C ALA A 13 -12.24 13.44 3.07
N VAL A 14 -12.30 14.55 2.31
CA VAL A 14 -11.63 15.80 2.67
C VAL A 14 -12.30 16.47 3.87
N GLY A 15 -13.64 16.50 3.91
CA GLY A 15 -14.39 17.05 5.06
C GLY A 15 -14.23 16.20 6.34
N LEU A 16 -14.25 14.87 6.21
CA LEU A 16 -14.01 13.95 7.32
C LEU A 16 -12.56 13.99 7.80
N GLN A 17 -11.59 14.21 6.91
CA GLN A 17 -10.18 14.38 7.30
C GLN A 17 -9.99 15.60 8.19
N TRP A 18 -10.67 16.70 7.90
CA TRP A 18 -10.68 17.90 8.75
C TRP A 18 -11.30 17.62 10.14
N TRP A 19 -12.45 16.93 10.17
CA TRP A 19 -13.10 16.52 11.42
C TRP A 19 -12.26 15.53 12.24
N GLN A 20 -11.54 14.62 11.56
CA GLN A 20 -10.63 13.69 12.21
C GLN A 20 -9.34 14.35 12.68
N HIS A 21 -8.83 15.37 11.99
CA HIS A 21 -7.69 16.14 12.48
C HIS A 21 -8.05 16.86 13.79
N LEU A 22 -9.29 17.34 13.92
CA LEU A 22 -9.82 17.86 15.18
C LEU A 22 -10.00 16.76 16.24
N LEU A 23 -10.55 15.60 15.89
CA LEU A 23 -10.70 14.47 16.83
C LEU A 23 -9.37 13.85 17.25
N GLU A 24 -8.34 13.84 16.41
CA GLU A 24 -7.00 13.30 16.71
C GLU A 24 -6.18 14.24 17.57
N VAL A 25 -6.43 15.56 17.47
CA VAL A 25 -5.87 16.55 18.40
C VAL A 25 -6.50 16.42 19.79
N VAL A 26 -7.73 15.90 19.90
CA VAL A 26 -8.49 15.85 21.16
C VAL A 26 -8.56 14.44 21.78
N LEU A 27 -8.45 13.36 21.01
CA LEU A 27 -8.64 11.98 21.49
C LEU A 27 -7.47 11.04 21.12
N PRO A 28 -6.96 10.24 22.09
CA PRO A 28 -5.86 9.31 21.85
C PRO A 28 -6.20 8.20 20.84
N SER A 29 -5.18 7.71 20.13
CA SER A 29 -5.24 6.90 18.91
C SER A 29 -5.94 5.52 19.01
N LYS A 30 -6.30 5.05 20.21
CA LYS A 30 -6.95 3.74 20.37
C LYS A 30 -8.44 3.83 20.06
N ILE A 31 -8.91 2.92 19.20
CA ILE A 31 -10.31 2.76 18.76
C ILE A 31 -11.29 2.72 19.93
N SER A 32 -10.88 2.11 21.05
CA SER A 32 -11.66 2.03 22.29
C SER A 32 -12.09 3.42 22.80
N TYR A 33 -11.19 4.41 22.83
CA TYR A 33 -11.51 5.76 23.31
C TYR A 33 -12.48 6.51 22.40
N ARG A 34 -12.45 6.22 21.09
CA ARG A 34 -13.38 6.83 20.12
C ARG A 34 -14.80 6.28 20.29
N ILE A 35 -14.93 4.98 20.59
CA ILE A 35 -16.22 4.35 20.91
C ILE A 35 -16.78 4.92 22.23
N PHE A 36 -15.94 5.02 23.27
CA PHE A 36 -16.34 5.63 24.53
C PHE A 36 -16.71 7.11 24.42
N PHE A 37 -16.06 7.86 23.53
CA PHE A 37 -16.42 9.25 23.27
C PHE A 37 -17.79 9.38 22.59
N VAL A 38 -18.10 8.52 21.61
CA VAL A 38 -19.43 8.49 20.99
C VAL A 38 -20.50 8.10 22.01
N LEU A 39 -20.27 7.05 22.81
CA LEU A 39 -21.18 6.64 23.89
C LEU A 39 -21.36 7.73 24.95
N GLY A 40 -20.28 8.40 25.34
CA GLY A 40 -20.30 9.51 26.30
C GLY A 40 -21.06 10.72 25.77
N SER A 41 -20.88 11.07 24.50
CA SER A 41 -21.64 12.13 23.84
C SER A 41 -23.12 11.79 23.75
N PHE A 42 -23.46 10.52 23.51
CA PHE A 42 -24.83 10.03 23.49
C PHE A 42 -25.49 10.13 24.88
N ALA A 43 -24.79 9.69 25.92
CA ALA A 43 -25.24 9.83 27.31
C ALA A 43 -25.42 11.30 27.72
N LEU A 44 -24.50 12.18 27.30
CA LEU A 44 -24.58 13.62 27.56
C LEU A 44 -25.81 14.25 26.87
N VAL A 45 -26.09 13.87 25.63
CA VAL A 45 -27.25 14.38 24.90
C VAL A 45 -28.57 13.88 25.52
N LEU A 46 -28.61 12.62 25.97
CA LEU A 46 -29.77 12.10 26.72
C LEU A 46 -29.98 12.86 28.04
N LEU A 47 -28.89 13.18 28.75
CA LEU A 47 -28.94 13.97 29.99
C LEU A 47 -29.40 15.42 29.72
N LEU A 48 -28.85 16.11 28.72
CA LEU A 48 -29.27 17.45 28.34
C LEU A 48 -30.72 17.49 27.86
N GLY A 49 -31.14 16.43 27.17
CA GLY A 49 -32.51 16.27 26.73
C GLY A 49 -33.51 16.18 27.88
N SER A 50 -33.13 15.50 28.96
CA SER A 50 -33.93 15.39 30.19
C SER A 50 -34.11 16.72 30.94
N VAL A 51 -33.25 17.72 30.72
CA VAL A 51 -33.33 19.04 31.37
C VAL A 51 -34.16 20.02 30.53
N SER A 52 -34.33 19.73 29.23
CA SER A 52 -35.09 20.59 28.31
C SER A 52 -36.57 20.22 28.29
N SER A 53 -37.45 21.22 28.08
CA SER A 53 -38.91 21.04 27.97
C SER A 53 -39.37 20.35 26.67
N VAL A 54 -38.44 19.81 25.88
CA VAL A 54 -38.74 19.11 24.63
C VAL A 54 -39.16 17.69 24.97
N SER A 55 -40.26 17.21 24.41
CA SER A 55 -40.72 15.84 24.65
C SER A 55 -39.61 14.85 24.28
N PHE A 56 -39.31 13.91 25.18
CA PHE A 56 -38.32 12.84 24.97
C PHE A 56 -38.49 12.13 23.62
N GLY A 57 -39.73 11.95 23.15
CA GLY A 57 -40.02 11.34 21.85
C GLY A 57 -39.45 12.10 20.65
N LEU A 58 -39.55 13.43 20.63
CA LEU A 58 -39.00 14.28 19.56
C LEU A 58 -37.46 14.26 19.53
N GLN A 59 -36.83 14.17 20.70
CA GLN A 59 -35.37 14.06 20.79
C GLN A 59 -34.87 12.73 20.27
N PHE A 60 -35.50 11.61 20.66
CA PHE A 60 -35.16 10.30 20.14
C PHE A 60 -35.36 10.22 18.62
N LEU A 61 -36.46 10.78 18.11
CA LEU A 61 -36.78 10.78 16.69
C LEU A 61 -35.74 11.53 15.84
N LEU A 62 -35.11 12.58 16.39
CA LEU A 62 -34.04 13.33 15.72
C LEU A 62 -32.65 12.69 15.93
N LEU A 63 -32.38 12.08 17.09
CA LEU A 63 -31.07 11.51 17.41
C LEU A 63 -30.79 10.18 16.74
N ILE A 64 -31.79 9.31 16.63
CA ILE A 64 -31.66 8.00 15.97
C ILE A 64 -31.12 8.14 14.54
N PRO A 65 -31.69 8.98 13.64
CA PRO A 65 -31.18 9.09 12.27
C PRO A 65 -29.79 9.73 12.21
N ILE A 66 -29.47 10.68 13.09
CA ILE A 66 -28.13 11.28 13.17
C ILE A 66 -27.09 10.24 13.58
N MET A 67 -27.40 9.42 14.59
CA MET A 67 -26.52 8.36 15.07
C MET A 67 -26.34 7.27 14.01
N TRP A 68 -27.41 6.90 13.32
CA TRP A 68 -27.37 5.97 12.21
C TRP A 68 -26.48 6.49 11.07
N LEU A 69 -26.62 7.76 10.71
CA LEU A 69 -25.81 8.41 9.67
C LEU A 69 -24.32 8.47 10.07
N LEU A 70 -24.02 8.76 11.34
CA LEU A 70 -22.66 8.70 11.89
C LEU A 70 -22.06 7.29 11.79
N LEU A 71 -22.81 6.25 12.16
CA LEU A 71 -22.35 4.87 12.06
C LEU A 71 -22.06 4.46 10.61
N VAL A 72 -22.92 4.84 9.67
CA VAL A 72 -22.71 4.59 8.24
C VAL A 72 -21.45 5.31 7.73
N LEU A 73 -21.21 6.55 8.13
CA LEU A 73 -20.00 7.30 7.77
C LEU A 73 -18.74 6.65 8.35
N VAL A 74 -18.77 6.21 9.60
CA VAL A 74 -17.66 5.50 10.23
C VAL A 74 -17.39 4.17 9.51
N ALA A 75 -18.42 3.38 9.22
CA ALA A 75 -18.29 2.13 8.48
C ALA A 75 -17.71 2.34 7.08
N ALA A 76 -18.23 3.32 6.33
CA ALA A 76 -17.75 3.70 5.01
C ALA A 76 -16.28 4.16 5.06
N TYR A 77 -15.88 4.91 6.10
CA TYR A 77 -14.48 5.29 6.30
C TYR A 77 -13.59 4.10 6.60
N TYR A 78 -13.99 3.19 7.48
CA TYR A 78 -13.19 1.99 7.78
C TYR A 78 -13.06 1.10 6.54
N GLN A 79 -14.11 1.00 5.73
CA GLN A 79 -14.06 0.30 4.47
C GLN A 79 -13.15 1.02 3.46
N ALA A 80 -13.24 2.34 3.33
CA ALA A 80 -12.36 3.15 2.48
C ALA A 80 -10.89 3.10 2.94
N LYS A 81 -10.63 3.10 4.25
CA LYS A 81 -9.29 2.95 4.84
C LYS A 81 -8.75 1.55 4.60
N ARG A 82 -9.57 0.51 4.75
CA ARG A 82 -9.19 -0.87 4.44
C ARG A 82 -8.87 -1.05 2.96
N ILE A 83 -9.64 -0.42 2.07
CA ILE A 83 -9.38 -0.39 0.62
C ILE A 83 -8.09 0.37 0.33
N ARG A 84 -7.89 1.57 0.90
CA ARG A 84 -6.65 2.35 0.74
C ARG A 84 -5.40 1.67 1.31
N GLN A 85 -5.53 0.92 2.40
CA GLN A 85 -4.45 0.14 3.00
C GLN A 85 -4.13 -1.13 2.18
N LYS A 86 -5.12 -1.70 1.49
CA LYS A 86 -4.89 -2.79 0.53
C LYS A 86 -4.23 -2.31 -0.75
N GLU A 87 -4.60 -1.13 -1.23
CA GLU A 87 -4.08 -0.59 -2.50
C GLU A 87 -2.63 -0.11 -2.37
N ARG A 88 -2.20 0.41 -1.20
CA ARG A 88 -0.83 0.92 -1.03
C ARG A 88 0.13 -0.16 -0.57
N HIS A 89 1.12 -0.48 -1.42
CA HIS A 89 2.33 -1.14 -0.95
C HIS A 89 2.99 -0.30 0.16
N PRO A 90 3.60 -0.92 1.18
CA PRO A 90 4.16 -0.21 2.33
C PRO A 90 5.45 0.56 2.04
N PHE A 91 5.87 0.64 0.78
CA PHE A 91 7.11 1.27 0.34
C PHE A 91 6.80 2.53 -0.46
N ALA A 92 7.51 3.62 -0.17
CA ALA A 92 7.55 4.78 -1.06
C ALA A 92 8.33 4.39 -2.31
N MET A 93 7.66 4.39 -3.47
CA MET A 93 8.29 4.10 -4.75
C MET A 93 8.66 5.39 -5.48
N VAL A 94 9.82 5.40 -6.13
CA VAL A 94 10.26 6.46 -7.03
C VAL A 94 9.33 6.49 -8.24
N ALA A 95 8.90 7.69 -8.64
CA ALA A 95 8.08 7.88 -9.81
C ALA A 95 8.89 7.58 -11.09
N VAL A 96 8.50 6.52 -11.81
CA VAL A 96 9.13 6.13 -13.07
C VAL A 96 8.25 6.52 -14.27
N SER A 97 8.86 7.05 -15.33
CA SER A 97 8.12 7.40 -16.55
C SER A 97 7.66 6.14 -17.30
N LYS A 98 6.34 6.01 -17.47
CA LYS A 98 5.70 4.83 -18.10
C LYS A 98 6.09 4.63 -19.55
N GLU A 99 6.41 5.71 -20.26
CA GLU A 99 6.76 5.68 -21.69
C GLU A 99 8.17 5.12 -21.94
N LYS A 100 9.06 5.20 -20.95
CA LYS A 100 10.45 4.75 -21.08
C LYS A 100 10.69 3.35 -20.52
N LEU A 101 9.66 2.72 -19.99
CA LEU A 101 9.71 1.45 -19.27
C LEU A 101 9.81 0.27 -20.26
N GLN A 102 10.99 -0.36 -20.33
CA GLN A 102 11.27 -1.51 -21.21
C GLN A 102 11.14 -2.83 -20.43
N LEU A 103 9.89 -3.16 -20.03
CA LEU A 103 9.60 -4.37 -19.23
C LEU A 103 9.76 -5.69 -19.99
N ASP A 104 9.74 -5.63 -21.30
CA ASP A 104 10.05 -6.74 -22.21
C ASP A 104 11.44 -7.31 -21.93
N LEU A 105 12.41 -6.45 -21.59
CA LEU A 105 13.78 -6.86 -21.25
C LEU A 105 13.88 -7.63 -19.93
N LEU A 106 12.86 -7.55 -19.06
CA LEU A 106 12.80 -8.29 -17.79
C LEU A 106 12.22 -9.70 -17.94
N GLY A 107 11.84 -10.12 -19.15
CA GLY A 107 11.20 -11.42 -19.36
C GLY A 107 9.85 -11.52 -18.65
N PHE A 108 9.07 -10.43 -18.67
CA PHE A 108 7.69 -10.43 -18.24
C PHE A 108 6.77 -10.72 -19.43
N ASP A 109 5.83 -11.66 -19.28
CA ASP A 109 4.72 -11.83 -20.21
C ASP A 109 3.77 -10.62 -20.16
N GLU A 110 2.87 -10.49 -21.14
CA GLU A 110 1.99 -9.31 -21.26
C GLU A 110 1.15 -9.08 -19.98
N THR A 111 0.69 -10.16 -19.36
CA THR A 111 -0.06 -10.15 -18.09
C THR A 111 0.82 -9.66 -16.94
N SER A 112 2.04 -10.16 -16.80
CA SER A 112 3.00 -9.71 -15.79
C SER A 112 3.45 -8.28 -16.01
N GLN A 113 3.57 -7.82 -17.26
CA GLN A 113 3.86 -6.41 -17.57
C GLN A 113 2.73 -5.49 -17.12
N HIS A 114 1.48 -5.87 -17.37
CA HIS A 114 0.31 -5.13 -16.90
C HIS A 114 0.29 -5.04 -15.37
N ASN A 115 0.47 -6.18 -14.72
CA ASN A 115 0.51 -6.33 -13.27
C ASN A 115 1.67 -5.55 -12.62
N PHE A 116 2.84 -5.55 -13.24
CA PHE A 116 3.97 -4.76 -12.78
C PHE A 116 3.70 -3.25 -12.91
N LYS A 117 3.02 -2.81 -13.98
CA LYS A 117 2.58 -1.41 -14.10
C LYS A 117 1.54 -1.05 -13.03
N LEU A 118 0.64 -1.97 -12.65
CA LEU A 118 -0.29 -1.74 -11.53
C LEU A 118 0.46 -1.57 -10.21
N LEU A 119 1.44 -2.45 -9.95
CA LEU A 119 2.33 -2.39 -8.79
C LEU A 119 3.08 -1.06 -8.71
N LEU A 120 3.64 -0.57 -9.82
CA LEU A 120 4.31 0.75 -9.87
C LEU A 120 3.36 1.92 -9.56
N ASN A 121 2.05 1.76 -9.80
CA ASN A 121 1.06 2.79 -9.48
C ASN A 121 0.50 2.65 -8.05
N GLY A 122 1.02 1.71 -7.25
CA GLY A 122 0.45 1.40 -5.94
C GLY A 122 -0.99 0.93 -6.04
N LYS A 123 -1.26 0.00 -6.97
CA LYS A 123 -2.54 -0.70 -7.10
C LYS A 123 -2.34 -2.18 -6.82
N GLU A 124 -3.41 -2.84 -6.38
CA GLU A 124 -3.41 -4.29 -6.17
C GLU A 124 -3.16 -5.00 -7.51
N VAL A 125 -2.41 -6.10 -7.44
CA VAL A 125 -2.01 -6.88 -8.61
C VAL A 125 -3.00 -8.03 -8.78
N ASP A 126 -3.60 -8.19 -9.95
CA ASP A 126 -4.65 -9.18 -10.20
C ASP A 126 -4.11 -10.63 -10.20
N SER A 127 -2.83 -10.80 -10.57
CA SER A 127 -2.15 -12.10 -10.52
C SER A 127 -0.65 -11.97 -10.28
N PRO A 128 0.01 -13.02 -9.74
CA PRO A 128 1.45 -12.97 -9.50
C PRO A 128 2.25 -12.69 -10.77
N ILE A 129 3.26 -11.82 -10.66
CA ILE A 129 4.13 -11.39 -11.75
C ILE A 129 5.18 -12.47 -11.98
N ASN A 130 5.13 -13.13 -13.13
CA ASN A 130 6.07 -14.18 -13.48
C ASN A 130 7.35 -13.59 -14.07
N TYR A 131 8.46 -13.75 -13.36
CA TYR A 131 9.78 -13.34 -13.80
C TYR A 131 10.51 -14.52 -14.43
N THR A 132 10.71 -14.48 -15.75
CA THR A 132 11.34 -15.58 -16.51
C THR A 132 12.77 -15.28 -16.96
N MET A 133 13.40 -14.22 -16.46
CA MET A 133 14.74 -13.85 -16.87
C MET A 133 15.76 -14.91 -16.41
N THR A 134 16.27 -15.69 -17.36
CA THR A 134 17.29 -16.70 -17.14
C THR A 134 18.68 -16.08 -17.05
N ASN A 135 19.48 -16.50 -16.06
CA ASN A 135 20.90 -16.19 -16.03
C ASN A 135 21.62 -16.98 -17.15
N ARG A 136 22.75 -16.48 -17.66
CA ARG A 136 23.60 -17.22 -18.62
C ARG A 136 24.12 -18.56 -18.06
N SER A 137 23.98 -18.79 -16.75
CA SER A 137 24.13 -20.09 -16.10
C SER A 137 22.73 -20.63 -15.78
N MET A 138 22.37 -21.76 -16.40
CA MET A 138 21.02 -22.32 -16.55
C MET A 138 20.25 -22.69 -15.26
N ASP A 139 20.73 -22.37 -14.06
CA ASP A 139 20.25 -23.05 -12.84
C ASP A 139 19.87 -22.16 -11.65
N SER A 140 19.58 -20.88 -11.86
CA SER A 140 18.84 -20.12 -10.85
C SER A 140 18.23 -18.87 -11.43
N SER A 141 16.93 -18.72 -11.19
CA SER A 141 16.19 -17.49 -11.41
C SER A 141 16.93 -16.30 -10.79
N ASN A 142 17.06 -15.22 -11.55
CA ASN A 142 17.98 -14.12 -11.26
C ASN A 142 17.41 -13.16 -10.19
N HIS A 143 17.30 -13.63 -8.96
CA HIS A 143 16.87 -12.83 -7.80
C HIS A 143 17.67 -11.52 -7.66
N ARG A 144 18.91 -11.47 -8.17
CA ARG A 144 19.77 -10.29 -8.10
C ARG A 144 19.24 -9.12 -8.93
N ILE A 145 18.80 -9.35 -10.16
CA ILE A 145 18.22 -8.27 -10.98
C ILE A 145 16.93 -7.76 -10.34
N LEU A 146 16.13 -8.65 -9.74
CA LEU A 146 14.94 -8.23 -8.99
C LEU A 146 15.31 -7.33 -7.80
N PHE A 147 16.41 -7.62 -7.09
CA PHE A 147 16.88 -6.73 -6.03
C PHE A 147 17.39 -5.40 -6.58
N PHE A 148 18.16 -5.36 -7.66
CA PHE A 148 18.54 -4.08 -8.29
C PHE A 148 17.32 -3.28 -8.76
N LEU A 149 16.31 -3.94 -9.31
CA LEU A 149 15.05 -3.32 -9.73
C LEU A 149 14.37 -2.61 -8.56
N PHE A 150 14.20 -3.30 -7.44
CA PHE A 150 13.57 -2.72 -6.25
C PHE A 150 14.48 -1.74 -5.49
N ASP A 151 15.80 -1.86 -5.60
CA ASP A 151 16.75 -0.90 -5.03
C ASP A 151 16.69 0.45 -5.75
N GLU A 152 16.40 0.46 -7.06
CA GLU A 152 16.16 1.70 -7.81
C GLU A 152 14.72 2.21 -7.67
N LEU A 153 13.75 1.32 -7.46
CA LEU A 153 12.34 1.69 -7.33
C LEU A 153 11.96 2.17 -5.93
N ILE A 154 12.62 1.72 -4.87
CA ILE A 154 12.33 2.14 -3.50
C ILE A 154 13.11 3.42 -3.18
N GLU A 155 12.44 4.41 -2.60
CA GLU A 155 13.11 5.64 -2.18
C GLU A 155 14.21 5.35 -1.15
N GLY A 156 15.46 5.70 -1.49
CA GLY A 156 16.64 5.37 -0.69
C GLY A 156 17.12 3.90 -0.79
N GLY A 157 16.48 3.09 -1.62
CA GLY A 157 16.83 1.70 -1.92
C GLY A 157 16.39 0.67 -0.88
N ILE A 158 16.57 -0.61 -1.19
CA ILE A 158 16.22 -1.72 -0.29
C ILE A 158 17.13 -1.69 0.96
N GLN A 159 18.33 -1.14 0.82
CA GLN A 159 19.32 -1.10 1.89
C GLN A 159 18.91 -0.17 3.04
N SER A 160 18.23 0.94 2.74
CA SER A 160 17.76 1.92 3.72
C SER A 160 16.61 1.41 4.59
N LEU A 161 15.91 0.36 4.15
CA LEU A 161 14.77 -0.23 4.86
C LEU A 161 15.16 -0.72 6.25
N THR A 162 14.32 -0.46 7.24
CA THR A 162 14.41 -1.01 8.60
C THR A 162 14.21 -2.53 8.60
N THR A 163 14.49 -3.19 9.73
CA THR A 163 14.32 -4.65 9.86
C THR A 163 12.88 -5.10 9.60
N GLU A 164 11.88 -4.36 10.07
CA GLU A 164 10.47 -4.71 9.86
C GLU A 164 10.01 -4.43 8.42
N GLU A 165 10.49 -3.36 7.80
CA GLU A 165 10.22 -3.07 6.38
C GLU A 165 10.88 -4.12 5.47
N LYS A 166 12.07 -4.61 5.81
CA LYS A 166 12.74 -5.71 5.07
C LYS A 166 11.95 -7.01 5.14
N LYS A 167 11.41 -7.38 6.31
CA LYS A 167 10.52 -8.55 6.43
C LYS A 167 9.28 -8.39 5.54
N THR A 168 8.70 -7.19 5.57
CA THR A 168 7.54 -6.85 4.74
C THR A 168 7.88 -6.92 3.25
N PHE A 169 9.08 -6.50 2.86
CA PHE A 169 9.55 -6.53 1.48
C PHE A 169 9.73 -7.96 0.97
N PHE A 170 10.37 -8.83 1.76
CA PHE A 170 10.50 -10.24 1.40
C PHE A 170 9.16 -10.96 1.35
N PHE A 171 8.24 -10.62 2.26
CA PHE A 171 6.88 -11.13 2.20
C PHE A 171 6.20 -10.71 0.90
N PHE A 172 6.27 -9.42 0.56
CA PHE A 172 5.73 -8.86 -0.67
C PHE A 172 6.28 -9.51 -1.94
N LEU A 173 7.61 -9.72 -2.02
CA LEU A 173 8.21 -10.41 -3.16
C LEU A 173 7.66 -11.82 -3.31
N ARG A 174 7.54 -12.55 -2.19
CA ARG A 174 7.04 -13.94 -2.20
C ARG A 174 5.57 -14.05 -2.61
N THR A 175 4.74 -13.08 -2.25
CA THR A 175 3.31 -13.10 -2.58
C THR A 175 3.02 -12.58 -3.98
N SER A 176 3.84 -11.66 -4.48
CA SER A 176 3.54 -10.91 -5.71
C SER A 176 4.33 -11.39 -6.92
N PHE A 177 5.41 -12.17 -6.72
CA PHE A 177 6.26 -12.64 -7.81
C PHE A 177 6.39 -14.16 -7.84
N LEU A 178 6.45 -14.68 -9.06
CA LEU A 178 6.86 -16.04 -9.39
C LEU A 178 8.21 -16.00 -10.11
N MET A 179 9.01 -17.04 -9.91
CA MET A 179 10.30 -17.23 -10.55
C MET A 179 10.19 -18.43 -11.48
N ASN A 180 10.17 -18.19 -12.80
CA ASN A 180 9.94 -19.25 -13.79
C ASN A 180 8.68 -20.09 -13.48
N GLY A 181 7.59 -19.42 -13.10
CA GLY A 181 6.33 -20.06 -12.72
C GLY A 181 6.31 -20.72 -11.33
N GLN A 182 7.41 -20.67 -10.57
CA GLN A 182 7.50 -21.25 -9.23
C GLN A 182 7.44 -20.17 -8.14
N PRO A 183 6.80 -20.45 -6.99
CA PRO A 183 6.80 -19.52 -5.87
C PRO A 183 8.21 -19.34 -5.30
N ILE A 184 8.52 -18.11 -4.88
CA ILE A 184 9.82 -17.77 -4.29
C ILE A 184 9.96 -18.44 -2.91
N LYS A 185 10.99 -19.26 -2.73
CA LYS A 185 11.28 -19.89 -1.43
C LYS A 185 11.93 -18.89 -0.47
N SER A 186 11.49 -18.90 0.79
CA SER A 186 11.96 -17.93 1.81
C SER A 186 13.46 -18.03 2.09
N ASN A 187 13.97 -19.26 2.18
CA ASN A 187 15.38 -19.53 2.47
C ASN A 187 16.29 -19.06 1.32
N THR A 188 15.91 -19.32 0.07
CA THR A 188 16.69 -18.92 -1.10
C THR A 188 16.70 -17.40 -1.28
N LEU A 189 15.59 -16.72 -0.95
CA LEU A 189 15.47 -15.28 -1.10
C LEU A 189 16.39 -14.52 -0.14
N GLN A 190 16.43 -14.91 1.14
CA GLN A 190 17.30 -14.27 2.14
C GLN A 190 18.78 -14.49 1.82
N THR A 191 19.18 -15.71 1.47
CA THR A 191 20.56 -16.02 1.07
C THR A 191 20.97 -15.26 -0.19
N SER A 192 20.06 -15.15 -1.16
CA SER A 192 20.28 -14.38 -2.39
C SER A 192 20.45 -12.89 -2.11
N TYR A 193 19.66 -12.34 -1.19
CA TYR A 193 19.76 -10.94 -0.78
C TYR A 193 21.10 -10.64 -0.11
N SER A 194 21.53 -11.48 0.84
CA SER A 194 22.83 -11.31 1.50
C SER A 194 23.96 -11.35 0.47
N THR A 195 23.92 -12.33 -0.45
CA THR A 195 24.93 -12.46 -1.51
C THR A 195 24.92 -11.25 -2.47
N TRP A 196 23.74 -10.74 -2.80
CA TRP A 196 23.59 -9.52 -3.61
C TRP A 196 24.22 -8.33 -2.90
N LYS A 197 23.93 -8.12 -1.60
CA LYS A 197 24.48 -7.02 -0.79
C LYS A 197 26.02 -7.05 -0.76
N TYR A 198 26.65 -8.21 -0.59
CA TYR A 198 28.11 -8.35 -0.63
C TYR A 198 28.71 -8.18 -2.04
N SER A 199 27.89 -8.16 -3.08
CA SER A 199 28.35 -8.07 -4.47
C SER A 199 28.23 -6.66 -5.08
N LEU A 200 27.71 -5.69 -4.34
CA LEU A 200 27.41 -4.33 -4.82
C LEU A 200 28.62 -3.59 -5.37
N ASP A 201 29.81 -3.78 -4.78
CA ASP A 201 31.03 -3.08 -5.19
C ASP A 201 31.72 -3.72 -6.41
N LYS A 202 31.19 -4.83 -6.93
CA LYS A 202 31.80 -5.55 -8.05
C LYS A 202 31.40 -4.89 -9.37
N LYS A 203 32.32 -4.85 -10.35
CA LYS A 203 32.05 -4.36 -11.71
C LYS A 203 30.76 -4.92 -12.33
N ARG A 204 30.48 -6.20 -12.09
CA ARG A 204 29.26 -6.89 -12.57
C ARG A 204 27.96 -6.36 -11.93
N ALA A 205 28.01 -5.85 -10.70
CA ALA A 205 26.87 -5.20 -10.07
C ALA A 205 26.55 -3.85 -10.72
N LEU A 206 27.57 -3.07 -11.09
CA LEU A 206 27.39 -1.84 -11.86
C LEU A 206 26.72 -2.12 -13.20
N GLU A 207 27.16 -3.16 -13.93
CA GLU A 207 26.53 -3.57 -15.20
C GLU A 207 25.05 -3.95 -15.03
N GLN A 208 24.71 -4.66 -13.95
CA GLN A 208 23.32 -5.02 -13.64
C GLN A 208 22.48 -3.81 -13.23
N ARG A 209 23.07 -2.86 -12.50
CA ARG A 209 22.44 -1.60 -12.14
C ARG A 209 22.17 -0.72 -13.35
N PHE A 210 23.14 -0.57 -14.25
CA PHE A 210 22.95 0.14 -15.52
C PHE A 210 21.87 -0.50 -16.39
N PHE A 211 21.84 -1.84 -16.44
CA PHE A 211 20.77 -2.55 -17.14
C PHE A 211 19.39 -2.21 -16.56
N VAL A 212 19.24 -2.24 -15.23
CA VAL A 212 17.98 -1.89 -14.56
C VAL A 212 17.60 -0.43 -14.78
N GLN A 213 18.54 0.51 -14.67
CA GLN A 213 18.29 1.94 -14.92
C GLN A 213 17.81 2.17 -16.36
N LYS A 214 18.41 1.47 -17.33
CA LYS A 214 17.94 1.49 -18.72
C LYS A 214 16.51 0.95 -18.86
N VAL A 215 16.20 -0.17 -18.20
CA VAL A 215 14.84 -0.76 -18.18
C VAL A 215 13.82 0.20 -17.59
N LEU A 216 14.18 0.89 -16.52
CA LEU A 216 13.33 1.88 -15.85
C LEU A 216 13.31 3.24 -16.59
N GLY A 217 14.17 3.45 -17.58
CA GLY A 217 14.30 4.75 -18.25
C GLY A 217 14.85 5.86 -17.35
N ILE A 218 15.60 5.49 -16.30
CA ILE A 218 16.27 6.38 -15.37
C ILE A 218 17.68 6.65 -15.92
N SER A 219 18.11 7.91 -15.94
CA SER A 219 19.49 8.24 -16.35
C SER A 219 20.48 7.68 -15.32
N PRO A 220 21.60 7.10 -15.77
CA PRO A 220 22.61 6.56 -14.87
C PRO A 220 23.20 7.64 -13.97
N SER A 221 23.24 7.36 -12.67
CA SER A 221 23.93 8.14 -11.62
C SER A 221 25.35 7.62 -11.39
#